data_AF-W2TVP8-F1
#
_entry.id   AF-W2TVP8-F1
#
_cell.length_a   1.000
_cell.length_b   1.000
_cell.length_c   1.000
_cell.angle_alpha   90.00
_cell.angle_beta   90.00
_cell.angle_gamma   90.00
#
_symmetry.space_group_name_H-M   'P 1'
#
loop_
_entity.id
_entity.type
_entity.pdbx_description
1 polymer ?
#
loop_
_entity_poly.entity_id
_entity_poly.type
_entity_poly.pdbx_seq_one_letter_code
_entity_poly.pdbx_strand_id
1 'polypeptide(L)'
;MRESNTCELLFESCEVPEENVIGGVGKGVYVLMTGLDYERLVLSGGPLGIMQAACGVAFQYDHHREAFGTQIGIFQLIQGKMADMCTTSNACRSYLYTVAKAADEEHVSSKDYAGVILYLGEKCTQVCPDAIQILG
;
A
#
# COMPACT_ATOMS: atom_id res chain seq x y z
N MET A 1 -11.01 2.12 -2.90
CA MET A 1 -11.59 0.85 -3.38
C MET A 1 -13.05 0.93 -3.85
N ARG A 2 -13.73 2.09 -3.93
CA ARG A 2 -15.14 2.14 -4.41
C ARG A 2 -15.30 1.76 -5.88
N GLU A 3 -14.24 1.91 -6.68
CA GLU A 3 -14.21 1.56 -8.10
C GLU A 3 -13.79 0.10 -8.36
N SER A 4 -13.45 -0.65 -7.31
CA SER A 4 -13.15 -2.08 -7.40
C SER A 4 -14.42 -2.85 -7.05
N ASN A 5 -14.99 -3.58 -8.02
CA ASN A 5 -16.19 -4.37 -7.80
C ASN A 5 -15.90 -5.51 -6.81
N THR A 6 -16.65 -5.55 -5.72
CA THR A 6 -16.62 -6.63 -4.73
C THR A 6 -18.03 -7.19 -4.63
N CYS A 7 -18.19 -8.50 -4.81
CA CYS A 7 -19.49 -9.16 -4.80
C CYS A 7 -19.43 -10.49 -4.05
N GLU A 8 -20.60 -10.99 -3.68
CA GLU A 8 -20.79 -12.34 -3.15
C GLU A 8 -20.80 -13.36 -4.28
N LEU A 9 -20.28 -14.56 -4.01
CA LEU A 9 -20.33 -15.70 -4.93
C LEU A 9 -21.24 -16.80 -4.35
N LEU A 10 -22.18 -17.29 -5.15
CA LEU A 10 -23.10 -18.38 -4.81
C LEU A 10 -22.84 -19.56 -5.73
N PHE A 11 -22.72 -20.76 -5.17
CA PHE A 11 -22.54 -22.00 -5.92
C PHE A 11 -23.70 -22.96 -5.62
N GLU A 12 -24.67 -23.07 -6.52
CA GLU A 12 -25.80 -24.03 -6.44
C GLU A 12 -25.67 -25.07 -7.54
N SER A 13 -25.45 -26.34 -7.17
CA SER A 13 -25.25 -27.45 -8.12
C SER A 13 -24.25 -27.13 -9.23
N CYS A 14 -23.19 -26.38 -8.90
CA CYS A 14 -22.16 -25.97 -9.84
C CYS A 14 -21.17 -27.13 -10.07
N GLU A 15 -21.25 -27.78 -11.23
CA GLU A 15 -20.33 -28.84 -11.63
C GLU A 15 -18.99 -28.25 -12.09
N VAL A 16 -17.89 -28.78 -11.55
CA VAL A 16 -16.53 -28.38 -11.91
C VAL A 16 -15.75 -29.63 -12.35
N PRO A 17 -15.15 -29.64 -13.56
CA PRO A 17 -14.35 -30.77 -14.04
C PRO A 17 -13.11 -31.03 -13.17
N GLU A 18 -12.66 -32.29 -13.11
CA GLU A 18 -11.49 -32.68 -12.31
C GLU A 18 -10.21 -32.00 -12.80
N GLU A 19 -10.08 -31.76 -14.11
CA GLU A 19 -8.95 -31.05 -14.72
C GLU A 19 -8.80 -29.59 -14.24
N ASN A 20 -9.85 -29.00 -13.65
CA ASN A 20 -9.80 -27.64 -13.10
C ASN A 20 -9.28 -27.61 -11.65
N VAL A 21 -8.95 -28.75 -11.04
CA VAL A 21 -8.38 -28.80 -9.69
C VAL A 21 -6.93 -28.34 -9.69
N ILE A 22 -6.68 -27.17 -9.11
CA ILE A 22 -5.33 -26.59 -9.00
C ILE A 22 -4.56 -27.24 -7.83
N GLY A 23 -3.37 -27.77 -8.10
CA GLY A 23 -2.44 -28.31 -7.10
C GLY A 23 -2.82 -29.68 -6.50
N GLY A 24 -3.98 -30.21 -6.83
CA GLY A 24 -4.46 -31.55 -6.43
C GLY A 24 -5.38 -31.56 -5.19
N VAL A 25 -6.19 -32.63 -5.10
CA VAL A 25 -7.18 -32.80 -4.03
C VAL A 25 -6.51 -32.82 -2.65
N GLY A 26 -7.01 -32.00 -1.73
CA GLY A 26 -6.48 -31.88 -0.37
C GLY A 26 -5.23 -30.99 -0.23
N LYS A 27 -4.77 -30.35 -1.32
CA LYS A 27 -3.57 -29.48 -1.30
C LYS A 27 -3.86 -27.97 -1.30
N GLY A 28 -5.12 -27.57 -1.25
CA GLY A 28 -5.55 -26.17 -1.37
C GLY A 28 -4.89 -25.20 -0.37
N VAL A 29 -4.64 -25.63 0.88
CA VAL A 29 -4.01 -24.75 1.88
C VAL A 29 -2.59 -24.33 1.49
N TYR A 30 -1.82 -25.19 0.83
CA TYR A 30 -0.46 -24.87 0.40
C TYR A 30 -0.47 -23.88 -0.77
N VAL A 31 -1.39 -24.06 -1.72
CA VAL A 31 -1.59 -23.14 -2.84
C VAL A 31 -2.02 -21.76 -2.31
N LEU A 32 -2.98 -21.73 -1.37
CA LEU A 32 -3.46 -20.50 -0.77
C LEU A 32 -2.34 -19.75 -0.03
N MET A 33 -1.60 -20.43 0.85
CA MET A 33 -0.60 -19.77 1.70
C MET A 33 0.60 -19.26 0.90
N THR A 34 1.02 -19.99 -0.14
CA THR A 34 2.07 -19.51 -1.06
C THR A 34 1.59 -18.31 -1.88
N GLY A 35 0.35 -18.33 -2.37
CA GLY A 35 -0.25 -17.18 -3.06
C GLY A 35 -0.35 -15.93 -2.18
N LEU A 36 -0.76 -16.09 -0.92
CA LEU A 36 -0.92 -14.98 0.03
C LEU A 36 0.38 -14.23 0.31
N ASP A 37 1.52 -14.93 0.32
CA ASP A 37 2.82 -14.30 0.54
C ASP A 37 3.20 -13.35 -0.61
N TYR A 38 3.02 -13.79 -1.86
CA TYR A 38 3.20 -12.92 -3.03
C TYR A 38 2.16 -11.81 -3.11
N GLU A 39 0.90 -12.10 -2.78
CA GLU A 39 -0.18 -11.12 -2.72
C GLU A 39 0.20 -9.95 -1.81
N ARG A 40 0.70 -10.22 -0.59
CA ARG A 40 1.12 -9.20 0.37
C ARG A 40 2.24 -8.32 -0.18
N LEU A 41 3.25 -8.92 -0.81
CA LEU A 41 4.35 -8.17 -1.40
C LEU A 41 3.85 -7.21 -2.49
N VAL A 42 3.10 -7.74 -3.44
CA VAL A 42 2.66 -6.98 -4.62
C VAL A 42 1.65 -5.91 -4.21
N LEU A 43 0.68 -6.24 -3.34
CA LEU A 43 -0.31 -5.29 -2.85
C LEU A 43 0.29 -4.17 -1.99
N SER A 44 1.49 -4.34 -1.43
CA SER A 44 2.22 -3.28 -0.71
C SER A 44 2.56 -2.09 -1.63
N GLY A 45 2.57 -2.29 -2.95
CA GLY A 45 2.66 -1.19 -3.92
C GLY A 45 1.47 -0.22 -3.85
N GLY A 46 0.28 -0.70 -3.44
CA GLY A 46 -0.92 0.12 -3.28
C GLY A 46 -0.75 1.24 -2.23
N PRO A 47 -0.49 0.92 -0.96
CA PRO A 47 -0.21 1.92 0.07
C PRO A 47 0.92 2.89 -0.29
N LEU A 48 1.99 2.40 -0.92
CA LEU A 48 3.09 3.26 -1.38
C LEU A 48 2.62 4.27 -2.43
N GLY A 49 1.85 3.82 -3.43
CA GLY A 49 1.29 4.68 -4.46
C GLY A 49 0.32 5.71 -3.91
N ILE A 50 -0.52 5.33 -2.95
CA ILE A 50 -1.44 6.24 -2.26
C ILE A 50 -0.67 7.33 -1.50
N MET A 51 0.36 6.95 -0.73
CA MET A 51 1.22 7.94 -0.05
C MET A 51 1.87 8.91 -1.03
N GLN A 52 2.39 8.41 -2.16
CA GLN A 52 3.00 9.25 -3.19
C GLN A 52 1.99 10.23 -3.80
N ALA A 53 0.76 9.79 -4.04
CA ALA A 53 -0.32 10.65 -4.54
C ALA A 53 -0.73 11.70 -3.50
N ALA A 54 -0.85 11.33 -2.22
CA ALA A 54 -1.16 12.23 -1.12
C ALA A 54 -0.10 13.33 -0.98
N CYS A 55 1.19 12.99 -1.01
CA CYS A 55 2.29 13.95 -1.03
C CYS A 55 2.20 14.88 -2.25
N GLY A 56 1.96 14.32 -3.45
CA GLY A 56 1.88 15.09 -4.69
C GLY A 56 0.79 16.17 -4.64
N VAL A 57 -0.40 15.82 -4.16
CA VAL A 57 -1.51 16.76 -4.04
C VAL A 57 -1.24 17.81 -2.96
N ALA A 58 -0.81 17.39 -1.76
CA ALA A 58 -0.59 18.30 -0.64
C ALA A 58 0.54 19.31 -0.91
N PHE A 59 1.66 18.85 -1.48
CA PHE A 59 2.83 19.71 -1.72
C PHE A 59 2.58 20.68 -2.87
N GLN A 60 1.77 20.31 -3.86
CA GLN A 60 1.32 21.28 -4.85
C GLN A 60 0.44 22.35 -4.21
N TYR A 61 -0.49 21.96 -3.35
CA TYR A 61 -1.41 22.91 -2.72
C TYR A 61 -0.71 23.91 -1.80
N ASP A 62 0.29 23.49 -1.01
CA ASP A 62 0.93 24.37 -0.04
C ASP A 62 1.64 25.58 -0.69
N HIS A 63 2.19 25.38 -1.90
CA HIS A 63 2.90 26.41 -2.67
C HIS A 63 1.95 27.38 -3.38
N HIS A 64 0.65 27.09 -3.41
CA HIS A 64 -0.35 27.95 -4.06
C HIS A 64 -1.33 28.58 -3.07
N ARG A 65 -1.61 27.91 -1.94
CA ARG A 65 -2.55 28.39 -0.93
C ARG A 65 -1.89 29.46 -0.06
N GLU A 66 -2.52 30.62 0.05
CA GLU A 66 -2.09 31.69 0.95
C GLU A 66 -2.97 31.80 2.20
N ALA A 67 -2.32 32.06 3.34
CA ALA A 67 -2.95 32.48 4.59
C ALA A 67 -2.00 33.43 5.32
N PHE A 68 -2.55 34.40 6.07
CA PHE A 68 -1.74 35.42 6.75
C PHE A 68 -0.78 36.18 5.81
N GLY A 69 -1.17 36.37 4.54
CA GLY A 69 -0.43 37.16 3.55
C GLY A 69 0.77 36.44 2.92
N THR A 70 0.85 35.11 3.02
CA THR A 70 1.95 34.31 2.46
C THR A 70 1.52 32.87 2.19
N GLN A 71 2.32 32.12 1.44
CA GLN A 71 2.07 30.71 1.14
C GLN A 71 2.11 29.87 2.41
N ILE A 72 1.18 28.93 2.57
CA ILE A 72 1.12 28.11 3.79
C ILE A 72 2.36 27.23 3.97
N GLY A 73 3.04 26.90 2.88
CA GLY A 73 4.32 26.16 2.87
C GLY A 73 5.46 26.77 3.67
N ILE A 74 5.42 28.07 3.97
CA ILE A 74 6.50 28.70 4.74
C ILE A 74 6.32 28.53 6.25
N PHE A 75 5.13 28.11 6.71
CA PHE A 75 4.90 27.88 8.13
C PHE A 75 5.53 26.56 8.58
N GLN A 76 6.32 26.62 9.65
CA GLN A 76 7.09 25.47 10.14
C GLN A 76 6.25 24.23 10.44
N LEU A 77 5.01 24.39 10.91
CA LEU A 77 4.11 23.26 11.15
C LEU A 77 3.73 22.52 9.87
N ILE A 78 3.57 23.25 8.75
CA ILE A 78 3.32 22.65 7.43
C ILE A 78 4.60 21.99 6.92
N GLN A 79 5.74 22.66 7.03
CA GLN A 79 7.04 22.10 6.64
C GLN A 79 7.38 20.81 7.38
N GLY A 80 7.10 20.76 8.68
CA GLY A 80 7.26 19.55 9.49
C GLY A 80 6.42 18.39 8.98
N LYS A 81 5.12 18.62 8.72
CA LYS A 81 4.25 17.60 8.13
C LYS A 81 4.76 17.11 6.78
N MET A 82 5.17 18.01 5.89
CA MET A 82 5.71 17.62 4.58
C MET A 82 6.99 16.79 4.71
N ALA A 83 7.87 17.15 5.64
CA ALA A 83 9.08 16.40 5.92
C ALA A 83 8.76 14.98 6.43
N ASP A 84 7.82 14.84 7.36
CA ASP A 84 7.39 13.54 7.90
C ASP A 84 6.73 12.66 6.82
N MET A 85 5.86 13.25 5.99
CA MET A 85 5.22 12.55 4.87
C MET A 85 6.26 12.04 3.86
N CYS A 86 7.22 12.90 3.47
CA CYS A 86 8.26 12.57 2.49
C CYS A 86 9.20 11.48 3.02
N THR A 87 9.72 11.64 4.23
CA THR A 87 10.63 10.67 4.85
C THR A 87 9.94 9.32 5.08
N THR A 88 8.68 9.32 5.55
CA THR A 88 7.89 8.10 5.71
C THR A 88 7.68 7.38 4.37
N SER A 89 7.32 8.11 3.31
CA SER A 89 7.14 7.53 1.97
C SER A 89 8.44 6.93 1.43
N ASN A 90 9.57 7.60 1.63
CA ASN A 90 10.88 7.11 1.21
C ASN A 90 11.31 5.86 2.00
N ALA A 91 11.09 5.83 3.32
CA ALA A 91 11.35 4.65 4.14
C ALA A 91 10.52 3.44 3.68
N CYS A 92 9.24 3.66 3.42
CA CYS A 92 8.33 2.64 2.90
C CYS A 92 8.77 2.11 1.52
N ARG A 93 9.19 3.01 0.62
CA ARG A 93 9.70 2.64 -0.71
C ARG A 93 10.92 1.75 -0.62
N SER A 94 11.89 2.15 0.21
CA SER A 94 13.12 1.39 0.41
C SER A 94 12.82 0.02 1.01
N TYR A 95 11.94 -0.07 2.00
CA TYR A 95 11.57 -1.35 2.59
C TYR A 95 10.90 -2.28 1.57
N LEU A 96 9.90 -1.77 0.83
CA LEU A 96 9.22 -2.54 -0.21
C LEU A 96 10.18 -3.07 -1.27
N TYR A 97 11.04 -2.21 -1.81
CA TYR A 97 11.92 -2.60 -2.91
C TYR A 97 13.04 -3.54 -2.42
N THR A 98 13.43 -3.44 -1.15
CA THR A 98 14.38 -4.38 -0.54
C THR A 98 13.77 -5.78 -0.42
N VAL A 99 12.54 -5.88 0.09
CA VAL A 99 11.84 -7.18 0.21
C VAL A 99 11.50 -7.75 -1.17
N ALA A 100 11.08 -6.91 -2.12
CA ALA A 100 10.81 -7.34 -3.48
C ALA A 100 12.05 -7.90 -4.16
N LYS A 101 13.19 -7.21 -4.05
CA LYS A 101 14.47 -7.71 -4.58
C LYS A 101 14.89 -9.02 -3.91
N ALA A 102 14.74 -9.13 -2.60
CA ALA A 102 15.04 -10.38 -1.89
C ALA A 102 14.11 -11.52 -2.33
N ALA A 103 12.86 -11.23 -2.69
CA ALA A 103 11.93 -12.21 -3.23
C ALA A 103 12.32 -12.69 -4.63
N ASP A 104 12.76 -11.79 -5.50
CA ASP A 104 13.28 -12.14 -6.84
C ASP A 104 14.54 -13.01 -6.76
N GLU A 105 15.33 -12.88 -5.69
CA GLU A 105 16.52 -13.68 -5.40
C GLU A 105 16.23 -14.96 -4.59
N GLU A 106 14.95 -15.29 -4.33
CA GLU A 106 14.51 -16.42 -3.50
C GLU A 106 15.07 -16.39 -2.05
N HIS A 107 15.47 -15.22 -1.57
CA HIS A 107 16.06 -14.97 -0.25
C HIS A 107 15.11 -14.22 0.68
N VAL A 108 13.85 -14.65 0.75
CA VAL A 108 12.78 -13.97 1.51
C VAL A 108 12.00 -14.96 2.36
N SER A 109 11.45 -14.48 3.47
CA SER A 109 10.58 -15.27 4.35
C SER A 109 9.14 -14.75 4.37
N SER A 110 8.18 -15.61 4.75
CA SER A 110 6.77 -15.22 4.99
C SER A 110 6.62 -14.04 5.96
N LYS A 111 7.58 -13.86 6.87
CA LYS A 111 7.59 -12.72 7.81
C LYS A 111 7.93 -11.41 7.12
N ASP A 112 8.79 -11.44 6.11
CA ASP A 112 9.16 -10.24 5.36
C ASP A 112 7.99 -9.76 4.50
N TYR A 113 7.30 -10.69 3.83
CA TYR A 113 6.07 -10.41 3.09
C TYR A 113 4.96 -9.82 3.98
N ALA A 114 4.75 -10.38 5.16
CA ALA A 114 3.77 -9.85 6.10
C ALA A 114 4.21 -8.51 6.72
N GLY A 115 5.50 -8.35 7.02
CA GLY A 115 6.05 -7.15 7.64
C GLY A 115 5.96 -5.92 6.73
N VAL A 116 6.23 -6.10 5.43
CA VAL A 116 6.17 -4.99 4.47
C VAL A 116 4.75 -4.44 4.32
N ILE A 117 3.74 -5.30 4.12
CA ILE A 117 2.36 -4.85 3.95
C ILE A 117 1.80 -4.23 5.24
N LEU A 118 2.15 -4.79 6.40
CA LEU A 118 1.76 -4.24 7.70
C LEU A 118 2.28 -2.81 7.86
N TYR A 119 3.59 -2.64 7.71
CA TYR A 119 4.23 -1.34 7.90
C TYR A 119 3.70 -0.31 6.90
N LEU A 120 3.62 -0.67 5.62
CA LEU A 120 3.18 0.25 4.57
C LEU A 120 1.69 0.60 4.71
N GLY A 121 0.83 -0.35 5.09
CA GLY A 121 -0.59 -0.11 5.33
C GLY A 121 -0.84 0.88 6.48
N GLU A 122 -0.14 0.70 7.59
CA GLU A 122 -0.23 1.62 8.74
C GLU A 122 0.31 3.01 8.40
N LYS A 123 1.49 3.09 7.76
CA LYS A 123 2.09 4.37 7.38
C LYS A 123 1.27 5.13 6.35
N CYS A 124 0.65 4.44 5.40
CA CYS A 124 -0.29 5.05 4.48
C CYS A 124 -1.47 5.70 5.21
N THR A 125 -2.00 5.05 6.23
CA THR A 125 -3.12 5.56 7.04
C THR A 125 -2.70 6.71 7.95
N GLN A 126 -1.41 6.86 8.26
CA GLN A 126 -0.86 8.03 8.98
C GLN A 126 -0.57 9.22 8.06
N VAL A 127 -0.05 8.98 6.86
CA VAL A 127 0.33 10.02 5.88
C VAL A 127 -0.88 10.66 5.21
N CYS A 128 -1.93 9.90 4.88
CA CYS A 128 -3.09 10.44 4.16
C CYS A 128 -3.85 11.52 4.96
N PRO A 129 -4.10 11.37 6.28
CA PRO A 129 -4.68 12.43 7.08
C PRO A 129 -3.86 13.73 7.12
N ASP A 130 -2.53 13.65 7.07
CA ASP A 130 -1.71 14.86 7.00
C ASP A 130 -1.92 15.62 5.69
N ALA A 131 -2.08 14.91 4.57
CA ALA A 131 -2.46 15.53 3.31
C ALA A 131 -3.83 16.24 3.42
N ILE A 132 -4.83 15.58 4.01
CA ILE A 132 -6.14 16.18 4.26
C ILE A 132 -5.99 17.45 5.11
N GLN A 133 -5.20 17.39 6.19
CA GLN A 133 -4.99 18.51 7.10
C GLN A 133 -4.28 19.71 6.45
N ILE A 134 -3.37 19.48 5.50
CA ILE A 134 -2.70 20.54 4.71
C ILE A 134 -3.68 21.22 3.76
N LEU A 135 -4.63 20.46 3.20
CA LEU A 135 -5.64 20.97 2.27
C LEU A 135 -6.70 21.86 2.96
N GLY A 136 -6.91 21.65 4.26
CA GLY A 136 -7.79 22.45 5.12
C GLY A 136 -9.00 21.71 5.66
#